data_AF-A0A7W9QCV6-F1
#
_entry.id   AF-A0A7W9QCV6-F1
#
_cell.length_a   1.000
_cell.length_b   1.000
_cell.length_c   1.000
_cell.angle_alpha   90.00
_cell.angle_beta   90.00
_cell.angle_gamma   90.00
#
_symmetry.space_group_name_H-M   'P 1'
#
loop_
_entity.id
_entity.type
_entity.pdbx_description
1 polymer ?
#
loop_
_entity_poly.entity_id
_entity_poly.type
_entity_poly.pdbx_seq_one_letter_code
_entity_poly.pdbx_strand_id
1 'polypeptide(L)'
;MTSVIHIERTPAGLCVLTPLPQQSGPAPSVLDHAPQVDVALLEVTGGHLSWSVLATHPEPVAVLDRAEDAQEWVWALYGEQAAVALAAVSDAHPGPPTQVPARPGLPELAADARMLAYAHWASHWWPSSALDGIPPLDAQVLRQDLARLTERCDLLLEAAAQHGPAEPWESHDIDHIADMTGIAGTNAAPSHETPVGGRGPQGICDSEPGDSVATRSRPAHAADYALAAGAVPQSPAPDGLVIAQGVVGTDWRRYPPGLVDASEQALSWQATRAAGRTVIAVCVAAAPELTAPGAARHVPAHLVPWAVIGGQPASTATTTALGLAGDAWVAQLTAPEDQAATALTVGVYLPGFDPLAWPGPDEVSADPGSSGGWPAAQHPQRAAGHAVRERIRELVRDRLARAAAGTYDGLLTAERAAAETEAETDY
;
A
#
# COMPACT_ATOMS: atom_id res chain seq x y z
N MET A 1 13.27 -10.85 -30.30
CA MET A 1 12.46 -9.92 -31.12
C MET A 1 12.91 -8.51 -30.77
N THR A 2 13.08 -7.61 -31.76
CA THR A 2 13.46 -6.22 -31.46
C THR A 2 12.16 -5.44 -31.18
N SER A 3 12.01 -4.88 -29.98
CA SER A 3 10.87 -4.02 -29.63
C SER A 3 10.97 -2.72 -30.43
N VAL A 4 9.85 -2.07 -30.73
CA VAL A 4 9.83 -0.77 -31.43
C VAL A 4 9.33 0.27 -30.44
N ILE A 5 9.98 1.43 -30.37
CA ILE A 5 9.51 2.55 -29.55
C ILE A 5 9.07 3.72 -30.45
N HIS A 6 8.04 4.41 -29.99
CA HIS A 6 7.61 5.71 -30.48
C HIS A 6 8.23 6.80 -29.64
N ILE A 7 8.83 7.80 -30.29
CA ILE A 7 9.37 8.98 -29.64
C ILE A 7 8.61 10.19 -30.17
N GLU A 8 7.99 10.97 -29.27
CA GLU A 8 7.26 12.17 -29.64
C GLU A 8 7.52 13.31 -28.66
N ARG A 9 7.36 14.55 -29.15
CA ARG A 9 7.35 15.76 -28.33
C ARG A 9 5.91 16.23 -28.16
N THR A 10 5.44 16.24 -26.92
CA THR A 10 4.10 16.69 -26.57
C THR A 10 3.95 18.20 -26.80
N PRO A 11 2.71 18.72 -26.95
CA PRO A 11 2.46 20.16 -26.99
C PRO A 11 2.94 20.93 -25.74
N ALA A 12 3.08 20.23 -24.61
CA ALA A 12 3.59 20.78 -23.35
C ALA A 12 5.14 20.85 -23.32
N GLY A 13 5.83 20.38 -24.36
CA GLY A 13 7.29 20.41 -24.47
C GLY A 13 8.00 19.16 -23.95
N LEU A 14 7.28 18.22 -23.32
CA LEU A 14 7.83 16.94 -22.83
C LEU A 14 8.14 15.99 -23.98
N CYS A 15 9.23 15.21 -23.87
CA CYS A 15 9.51 14.09 -24.77
C CYS A 15 9.03 12.78 -24.17
N VAL A 16 8.31 11.97 -24.94
CA VAL A 16 7.73 10.70 -24.48
C VAL A 16 8.24 9.55 -25.34
N LEU A 17 8.78 8.51 -24.71
CA LEU A 17 9.19 7.27 -25.36
C LEU A 17 8.22 6.14 -24.96
N THR A 18 7.51 5.57 -25.94
CA THR A 18 6.46 4.56 -25.71
C THR A 18 6.74 3.28 -26.50
N PRO A 19 6.83 2.09 -25.86
CA PRO A 19 7.07 0.82 -26.56
C PRO A 19 5.82 0.29 -27.30
N LEU A 20 6.05 -0.44 -28.40
CA LEU A 20 5.06 -1.07 -29.29
C LEU A 20 5.47 -2.52 -29.70
N PRO A 21 4.51 -3.40 -30.05
CA PRO A 21 3.07 -3.27 -29.89
C PRO A 21 2.62 -3.71 -28.49
N GLN A 22 1.62 -3.03 -27.94
CA GLN A 22 1.15 -3.33 -26.59
C GLN A 22 -0.05 -4.28 -26.67
N GLN A 23 0.23 -5.59 -26.67
CA GLN A 23 -0.83 -6.63 -26.73
C GLN A 23 -1.78 -6.58 -25.52
N SER A 24 -1.37 -5.91 -24.43
CA SER A 24 -2.09 -5.85 -23.16
C SER A 24 -2.80 -4.50 -22.88
N GLY A 25 -2.91 -3.61 -23.88
CA GLY A 25 -3.47 -2.27 -23.71
C GLY A 25 -2.39 -1.19 -23.53
N PRO A 26 -2.77 0.10 -23.35
CA PRO A 26 -1.82 1.21 -23.22
C PRO A 26 -0.81 0.96 -22.08
N ALA A 27 0.48 1.08 -22.35
CA ALA A 27 1.52 1.02 -21.33
C ALA A 27 1.35 2.23 -20.40
N PRO A 28 1.45 2.03 -19.08
CA PRO A 28 1.15 3.09 -18.13
C PRO A 28 2.16 4.22 -18.25
N SER A 29 1.66 5.44 -18.13
CA SER A 29 2.45 6.66 -18.19
C SER A 29 2.19 7.52 -16.95
N VAL A 30 3.20 8.28 -16.52
CA VAL A 30 3.01 9.31 -15.47
C VAL A 30 2.03 10.41 -15.88
N LEU A 31 1.71 10.51 -17.17
CA LEU A 31 0.71 11.44 -17.70
C LEU A 31 -0.73 10.92 -17.55
N ASP A 32 -0.92 9.68 -17.09
CA ASP A 32 -2.23 9.11 -16.86
C ASP A 32 -2.93 9.79 -15.68
N HIS A 33 -4.19 10.21 -15.88
CA HIS A 33 -4.96 10.92 -14.86
C HIS A 33 -5.29 10.09 -13.60
N ALA A 34 -5.15 8.77 -13.68
CA ALA A 34 -5.46 7.86 -12.57
C ALA A 34 -4.47 6.68 -12.59
N PRO A 35 -3.29 6.81 -11.94
CA PRO A 35 -2.35 5.71 -11.86
C PRO A 35 -2.99 4.50 -11.18
N GLN A 36 -2.89 3.36 -11.83
CA GLN A 36 -3.40 2.11 -11.31
C GLN A 36 -2.39 1.45 -10.36
N VAL A 37 -2.88 0.50 -9.56
CA VAL A 37 -2.05 -0.19 -8.57
C VAL A 37 -1.02 -1.12 -9.23
N ASP A 38 -1.13 -1.42 -10.51
CA ASP A 38 -0.13 -2.21 -11.24
C ASP A 38 1.01 -1.37 -11.82
N VAL A 39 1.06 -0.06 -11.57
CA VAL A 39 2.09 0.82 -12.14
C VAL A 39 3.29 0.91 -11.19
N ALA A 40 4.47 0.53 -11.70
CA ALA A 40 5.76 0.78 -11.06
C ALA A 40 6.41 2.02 -11.69
N LEU A 41 6.96 2.89 -10.84
CA LEU A 41 7.53 4.18 -11.22
C LEU A 41 8.98 4.29 -10.74
N LEU A 42 9.83 4.92 -11.54
CA LEU A 42 11.18 5.34 -11.16
C LEU A 42 11.42 6.77 -11.61
N GLU A 43 11.82 7.64 -10.67
CA GLU A 43 12.34 8.97 -10.98
C GLU A 43 13.79 8.83 -11.46
N VAL A 44 14.14 9.50 -12.56
CA VAL A 44 15.45 9.41 -13.20
C VAL A 44 15.94 10.80 -13.59
N THR A 45 17.22 10.92 -13.92
CA THR A 45 17.80 12.19 -14.37
C THR A 45 17.08 12.70 -15.61
N GLY A 46 16.34 13.80 -15.47
CA GLY A 46 15.64 14.45 -16.59
C GLY A 46 14.29 13.82 -16.96
N GLY A 47 13.71 12.99 -16.08
CA GLY A 47 12.34 12.53 -16.27
C GLY A 47 11.90 11.39 -15.35
N HIS A 48 10.95 10.61 -15.84
CA HIS A 48 10.37 9.47 -15.12
C HIS A 48 10.24 8.26 -16.05
N LEU A 49 10.36 7.07 -15.48
CA LEU A 49 10.14 5.79 -16.12
C LEU A 49 8.96 5.05 -15.47
N SER A 50 8.04 4.55 -16.28
CA SER A 50 6.90 3.77 -15.81
C SER A 50 6.79 2.40 -16.49
N TRP A 51 6.43 1.40 -15.69
CA TRP A 51 6.14 0.03 -16.12
C TRP A 51 4.79 -0.40 -15.57
N SER A 52 4.11 -1.32 -16.25
CA SER A 52 3.12 -2.16 -15.58
C SER A 52 3.82 -3.39 -15.02
N VAL A 53 3.61 -3.70 -13.75
CA VAL A 53 4.14 -4.93 -13.12
C VAL A 53 3.53 -6.18 -13.74
N LEU A 54 2.37 -6.05 -14.39
CA LEU A 54 1.69 -7.12 -15.13
C LEU A 54 2.19 -7.27 -16.57
N ALA A 55 2.97 -6.31 -17.09
CA ALA A 55 3.44 -6.35 -18.47
C ALA A 55 4.61 -7.31 -18.64
N THR A 56 4.59 -8.07 -19.73
CA THR A 56 5.65 -9.01 -20.10
C THR A 56 6.83 -8.35 -20.82
N HIS A 57 6.66 -7.13 -21.35
CA HIS A 57 7.71 -6.41 -22.08
C HIS A 57 8.65 -5.67 -21.13
N PRO A 58 9.98 -5.72 -21.36
CA PRO A 58 10.99 -5.13 -20.48
C PRO A 58 11.06 -3.60 -20.55
N GLU A 59 10.68 -3.00 -21.68
CA GLU A 59 10.90 -1.57 -21.91
C GLU A 59 9.91 -0.68 -21.13
N PRO A 60 10.38 0.36 -20.42
CA PRO A 60 9.52 1.35 -19.79
C PRO A 60 8.85 2.28 -20.82
N VAL A 61 7.80 2.96 -20.38
CA VAL A 61 7.44 4.28 -20.92
C VAL A 61 8.32 5.32 -20.23
N ALA A 62 8.95 6.22 -21.00
CA ALA A 62 9.70 7.34 -20.45
C ALA A 62 8.98 8.66 -20.74
N VAL A 63 8.94 9.55 -19.75
CA VAL A 63 8.44 10.92 -19.90
C VAL A 63 9.53 11.87 -19.40
N LEU A 64 10.04 12.69 -20.31
CA LEU A 64 11.22 13.51 -20.12
C LEU A 64 10.86 14.99 -20.20
N ASP A 65 11.22 15.73 -19.17
CA ASP A 65 11.17 17.19 -19.14
C ASP A 65 12.51 17.82 -19.53
N ARG A 66 13.63 17.10 -19.32
CA ARG A 66 14.99 17.54 -19.65
C ARG A 66 15.71 16.44 -20.45
N ALA A 67 15.36 16.35 -21.72
CA ALA A 67 15.78 15.26 -22.61
C ALA A 67 17.30 15.24 -22.89
N GLU A 68 17.99 16.37 -22.72
CA GLU A 68 19.44 16.52 -22.82
C GLU A 68 20.20 15.75 -21.74
N ASP A 69 19.71 15.81 -20.50
CA ASP A 69 20.29 15.11 -19.36
C ASP A 69 20.00 13.60 -19.42
N ALA A 70 18.94 13.22 -20.11
CA ALA A 70 18.52 11.83 -20.23
C ALA A 70 19.30 11.03 -21.29
N GLN A 71 20.14 11.68 -22.12
CA GLN A 71 20.75 11.06 -23.30
C GLN A 71 21.54 9.78 -22.98
N GLU A 72 22.36 9.82 -21.93
CA GLU A 72 23.22 8.70 -21.56
C GLU A 72 22.41 7.47 -21.15
N TRP A 73 21.42 7.66 -20.28
CA TRP A 73 20.61 6.54 -19.82
C TRP A 73 19.57 6.09 -20.85
N VAL A 74 19.09 6.98 -21.72
CA VAL A 74 18.23 6.60 -22.85
C VAL A 74 18.98 5.69 -23.82
N TRP A 75 20.27 5.95 -24.08
CA TRP A 75 21.12 5.01 -24.81
C TRP A 75 21.22 3.67 -24.08
N ALA A 76 21.43 3.69 -22.77
CA ALA A 76 21.58 2.47 -21.99
C ALA A 76 20.31 1.59 -22.01
N LEU A 77 19.12 2.20 -21.85
CA LEU A 77 17.84 1.49 -21.75
C LEU A 77 17.16 1.21 -23.08
N TYR A 78 17.24 2.12 -24.04
CA TYR A 78 16.52 2.02 -25.32
C TYR A 78 17.46 1.84 -26.52
N GLY A 79 18.73 2.20 -26.40
CA GLY A 79 19.75 2.02 -27.43
C GLY A 79 20.11 3.29 -28.19
N GLU A 80 21.14 3.16 -29.03
CA GLU A 80 21.68 4.25 -29.84
C GLU A 80 20.64 4.91 -30.75
N GLN A 81 19.83 4.12 -31.45
CA GLN A 81 18.82 4.68 -32.37
C GLN A 81 17.74 5.48 -31.62
N ALA A 82 17.44 5.09 -30.38
CA ALA A 82 16.54 5.82 -29.51
C ALA A 82 17.13 7.15 -29.05
N ALA A 83 18.38 7.15 -28.59
CA ALA A 83 19.08 8.37 -28.16
C ALA A 83 19.20 9.39 -29.31
N VAL A 84 19.61 8.93 -30.51
CA VAL A 84 19.70 9.79 -31.71
C VAL A 84 18.34 10.38 -32.09
N ALA A 85 17.28 9.56 -32.09
CA ALA A 85 15.94 10.04 -32.40
C ALA A 85 15.40 10.99 -31.31
N LEU A 86 15.70 10.75 -30.04
CA LEU A 86 15.36 11.67 -28.94
C LEU A 86 16.01 13.04 -29.12
N ALA A 87 17.30 13.09 -29.44
CA ALA A 87 17.99 14.36 -29.70
C ALA A 87 17.31 15.14 -30.84
N ALA A 88 16.96 14.47 -31.94
CA ALA A 88 16.27 15.09 -33.07
C ALA A 88 14.84 15.58 -32.71
N VAL A 89 14.11 14.81 -31.89
CA VAL A 89 12.75 15.15 -31.45
C VAL A 89 12.75 16.30 -30.43
N SER A 90 13.75 16.35 -29.55
CA SER A 90 13.89 17.40 -28.53
C SER A 90 14.10 18.79 -29.15
N ASP A 91 14.84 18.87 -30.26
CA ASP A 91 15.09 20.14 -30.97
C ASP A 91 13.95 20.55 -31.91
N ALA A 92 13.07 19.61 -32.26
CA ALA A 92 12.00 19.83 -33.23
C ALA A 92 10.74 20.45 -32.59
N HIS A 93 9.93 21.11 -33.42
CA HIS A 93 8.56 21.46 -33.02
C HIS A 93 7.73 20.18 -32.81
N PRO A 94 6.70 20.21 -31.92
CA PRO A 94 5.78 19.09 -31.76
C PRO A 94 5.28 18.57 -33.12
N GLY A 95 5.42 17.27 -33.35
CA GLY A 95 5.21 16.62 -34.64
C GLY A 95 4.80 15.16 -34.48
N PRO A 96 4.62 14.43 -35.60
CA PRO A 96 4.24 13.02 -35.53
C PRO A 96 5.32 12.17 -34.82
N PRO A 97 4.94 11.06 -34.17
CA PRO A 97 5.88 10.20 -33.47
C PRO A 97 6.89 9.58 -34.44
N THR A 98 8.15 9.54 -34.03
CA THR A 98 9.23 8.87 -34.74
C THR A 98 9.35 7.44 -34.22
N GLN A 99 9.37 6.46 -35.12
CA GLN A 99 9.50 5.05 -34.76
C GLN A 99 10.95 4.59 -34.90
N VAL A 100 11.50 3.98 -33.84
CA VAL A 100 12.84 3.39 -33.88
C VAL A 100 12.87 2.05 -33.15
N PRO A 101 13.70 1.09 -33.58
CA PRO A 101 13.90 -0.14 -32.84
C PRO A 101 14.60 0.15 -31.50
N ALA A 102 14.08 -0.43 -30.42
CA ALA A 102 14.71 -0.43 -29.10
C ALA A 102 15.69 -1.60 -28.99
N ARG A 103 16.94 -1.27 -28.67
CA ARG A 103 18.05 -2.21 -28.44
C ARG A 103 18.90 -1.67 -27.30
N PRO A 104 18.59 -2.01 -26.04
CA PRO A 104 19.29 -1.50 -24.87
C PRO A 104 20.82 -1.61 -25.05
N GLY A 105 21.54 -0.51 -24.86
CA GLY A 105 23.01 -0.51 -24.85
C GLY A 105 23.56 -1.31 -23.67
N LEU A 106 22.86 -1.26 -22.53
CA LEU A 106 23.18 -1.98 -21.29
C LEU A 106 21.96 -2.80 -20.84
N PRO A 107 21.79 -4.04 -21.33
CA PRO A 107 20.61 -4.85 -21.01
C PRO A 107 20.51 -5.25 -19.53
N GLU A 108 21.65 -5.41 -18.84
CA GLU A 108 21.66 -5.68 -17.39
C GLU A 108 21.11 -4.49 -16.59
N LEU A 109 21.52 -3.26 -16.95
CA LEU A 109 21.00 -2.04 -16.32
C LEU A 109 19.49 -1.89 -16.56
N ALA A 110 18.99 -2.26 -17.75
CA ALA A 110 17.56 -2.25 -18.02
C ALA A 110 16.77 -3.25 -17.17
N ALA A 111 17.34 -4.43 -16.93
CA ALA A 111 16.77 -5.41 -16.00
C ALA A 111 16.79 -4.91 -14.55
N ASP A 112 17.91 -4.32 -14.11
CA ASP A 112 18.05 -3.75 -12.77
C ASP A 112 17.10 -2.57 -12.53
N ALA A 113 16.94 -1.67 -13.50
CA ALA A 113 16.03 -0.52 -13.41
C ALA A 113 14.57 -0.97 -13.25
N ARG A 114 14.16 -1.97 -14.04
CA ARG A 114 12.84 -2.58 -13.89
C ARG A 114 12.69 -3.22 -12.51
N MET A 115 13.72 -3.92 -12.03
CA MET A 115 13.68 -4.56 -10.71
C MET A 115 13.62 -3.52 -9.58
N LEU A 116 14.33 -2.40 -9.71
CA LEU A 116 14.30 -1.29 -8.77
C LEU A 116 12.90 -0.67 -8.70
N ALA A 117 12.30 -0.37 -9.84
CA ALA A 117 10.92 0.13 -9.91
C ALA A 117 9.92 -0.87 -9.29
N TYR A 118 10.10 -2.16 -9.55
CA TYR A 118 9.30 -3.22 -8.92
C TYR A 118 9.50 -3.29 -7.40
N ALA A 119 10.73 -3.15 -6.91
CA ALA A 119 11.01 -3.13 -5.47
C ALA A 119 10.36 -1.93 -4.77
N HIS A 120 10.38 -0.74 -5.40
CA HIS A 120 9.64 0.42 -4.91
C HIS A 120 8.14 0.14 -4.90
N TRP A 121 7.60 -0.41 -5.99
CA TRP A 121 6.21 -0.82 -6.05
C TRP A 121 5.84 -1.80 -4.93
N ALA A 122 6.63 -2.87 -4.73
CA ALA A 122 6.39 -3.87 -3.70
C ALA A 122 6.45 -3.28 -2.28
N SER A 123 7.31 -2.27 -2.05
CA SER A 123 7.38 -1.59 -0.75
C SER A 123 6.11 -0.83 -0.36
N HIS A 124 5.28 -0.47 -1.35
CA HIS A 124 4.06 0.29 -1.14
C HIS A 124 2.78 -0.53 -1.39
N TRP A 125 2.87 -1.50 -2.29
CA TRP A 125 1.73 -2.21 -2.87
C TRP A 125 2.01 -3.71 -2.94
N TRP A 126 2.65 -4.31 -1.94
CA TRP A 126 2.69 -5.77 -1.83
C TRP A 126 1.37 -6.29 -1.21
N PRO A 127 0.64 -7.22 -1.87
CA PRO A 127 -0.68 -7.68 -1.42
C PRO A 127 -0.57 -8.74 -0.32
N SER A 128 0.07 -8.42 0.81
CA SER A 128 0.14 -9.30 1.98
C SER A 128 -1.25 -9.73 2.44
N SER A 129 -1.48 -11.03 2.52
CA SER A 129 -2.78 -11.60 2.89
C SER A 129 -2.61 -12.95 3.56
N ALA A 130 -3.06 -13.07 4.82
CA ALA A 130 -3.12 -14.36 5.50
C ALA A 130 -4.21 -15.25 4.89
N LEU A 131 -5.32 -14.64 4.45
CA LEU A 131 -6.45 -15.35 3.84
C LEU A 131 -6.07 -15.99 2.49
N ASP A 132 -5.26 -15.30 1.69
CA ASP A 132 -4.87 -15.77 0.36
C ASP A 132 -3.51 -16.49 0.35
N GLY A 133 -2.86 -16.67 1.51
CA GLY A 133 -1.53 -17.30 1.61
C GLY A 133 -0.42 -16.48 0.95
N ILE A 134 -0.48 -15.15 1.07
CA ILE A 134 0.55 -14.23 0.58
C ILE A 134 1.30 -13.67 1.79
N PRO A 135 2.50 -14.20 2.11
CA PRO A 135 3.29 -13.74 3.25
C PRO A 135 3.73 -12.27 3.08
N PRO A 136 3.98 -11.57 4.20
CA PRO A 136 4.56 -10.24 4.18
C PRO A 136 6.01 -10.29 3.69
N LEU A 137 6.48 -9.22 3.03
CA LEU A 137 7.90 -9.08 2.71
C LEU A 137 8.67 -8.61 3.95
N ASP A 138 9.82 -9.22 4.22
CA ASP A 138 10.72 -8.72 5.26
C ASP A 138 11.24 -7.33 4.89
N ALA A 139 10.90 -6.32 5.69
CA ALA A 139 11.20 -4.93 5.42
C ALA A 139 12.71 -4.61 5.45
N GLN A 140 13.51 -5.36 6.21
CA GLN A 140 14.95 -5.20 6.26
C GLN A 140 15.59 -5.75 4.98
N VAL A 141 15.17 -6.94 4.55
CA VAL A 141 15.66 -7.58 3.32
C VAL A 141 15.25 -6.76 2.10
N LEU A 142 14.00 -6.29 2.04
CA LEU A 142 13.52 -5.43 0.96
C LEU A 142 14.32 -4.12 0.88
N ARG A 143 14.69 -3.52 2.02
CA ARG A 143 15.53 -2.32 2.06
C ARG A 143 16.94 -2.59 1.53
N GLN A 144 17.49 -3.77 1.77
CA GLN A 144 18.78 -4.19 1.22
C GLN A 144 18.71 -4.40 -0.30
N ASP A 145 17.63 -5.02 -0.79
CA ASP A 145 17.39 -5.16 -2.23
C ASP A 145 17.30 -3.78 -2.91
N LEU A 146 16.53 -2.85 -2.32
CA LEU A 146 16.43 -1.47 -2.80
C LEU A 146 17.81 -0.79 -2.85
N ALA A 147 18.56 -0.79 -1.75
CA ALA A 147 19.88 -0.14 -1.71
C ALA A 147 20.86 -0.70 -2.76
N ARG A 148 20.91 -2.03 -2.92
CA ARG A 148 21.75 -2.69 -3.93
C ARG A 148 21.32 -2.33 -5.36
N LEU A 149 20.01 -2.31 -5.62
CA LEU A 149 19.47 -1.97 -6.94
C LEU A 149 19.68 -0.49 -7.27
N THR A 150 19.54 0.41 -6.30
CA THR A 150 19.87 1.84 -6.44
C THR A 150 21.33 2.01 -6.85
N GLU A 151 22.28 1.34 -6.19
CA GLU A 151 23.70 1.40 -6.55
C GLU A 151 23.97 0.89 -7.98
N ARG A 152 23.30 -0.20 -8.39
CA ARG A 152 23.41 -0.73 -9.77
C ARG A 152 22.79 0.20 -10.81
N CYS A 153 21.84 1.04 -10.40
CA CYS A 153 21.12 1.98 -11.25
C CYS A 153 21.64 3.42 -11.18
N ASP A 154 22.83 3.67 -10.62
CA ASP A 154 23.38 5.01 -10.41
C ASP A 154 23.35 5.90 -11.69
N LEU A 155 23.66 5.32 -12.85
CA LEU A 155 23.61 5.98 -14.16
C LEU A 155 22.23 6.59 -14.51
N LEU A 156 21.14 6.04 -13.96
CA LEU A 156 19.78 6.54 -14.16
C LEU A 156 19.39 7.62 -13.15
N LEU A 157 19.99 7.60 -11.97
CA LEU A 157 19.51 8.30 -10.78
C LEU A 157 20.31 9.54 -10.44
N GLU A 158 21.38 9.86 -11.21
CA GLU A 158 22.29 10.96 -10.90
C GLU A 158 21.50 12.28 -10.70
N ALA A 159 21.37 12.64 -9.42
CA ALA A 159 20.47 13.66 -8.93
C ALA A 159 21.12 15.04 -9.06
N ALA A 160 20.63 15.85 -10.00
CA ALA A 160 20.59 17.31 -9.91
C ALA A 160 21.86 18.10 -9.48
N ALA A 161 23.06 17.52 -9.56
CA ALA A 161 24.28 18.12 -8.99
C ALA A 161 25.14 18.91 -10.00
N GLN A 162 24.67 19.12 -11.23
CA GLN A 162 25.48 19.76 -12.29
C GLN A 162 24.89 21.08 -12.82
N HIS A 163 24.00 21.71 -12.05
CA HIS A 163 23.92 23.17 -12.06
C HIS A 163 24.83 23.67 -10.94
N GLY A 164 25.90 24.38 -11.32
CA GLY A 164 27.05 24.74 -10.48
C GLY A 164 26.71 25.40 -9.13
N PRO A 165 27.70 25.61 -8.25
CA PRO A 165 27.44 26.09 -6.90
C PRO A 165 26.60 27.37 -6.98
N ALA A 166 25.33 27.28 -6.61
CA ALA A 166 24.59 28.45 -6.20
C ALA A 166 25.41 29.00 -5.03
N GLU A 167 25.89 30.23 -5.22
CA GLU A 167 26.77 30.98 -4.33
C GLU A 167 26.57 30.57 -2.86
N PRO A 168 27.67 30.30 -2.11
CA PRO A 168 27.54 30.06 -0.69
C PRO A 168 26.79 31.25 -0.11
N TRP A 169 25.65 30.97 0.51
CA TRP A 169 24.93 31.93 1.33
C TRP A 169 25.97 32.59 2.24
N GLU A 170 26.40 33.81 1.91
CA GLU A 170 27.16 34.60 2.85
C GLU A 170 26.30 34.72 4.08
N SER A 171 26.86 34.28 5.19
CA SER A 171 26.25 34.21 6.51
C SER A 171 26.04 35.63 7.06
N HIS A 172 25.17 36.40 6.42
CA HIS A 172 24.73 37.70 6.91
C HIS A 172 23.24 37.61 7.26
N ASP A 173 22.99 37.87 8.54
CA ASP A 173 21.69 38.14 9.18
C ASP A 173 20.83 36.93 9.64
N ILE A 174 21.36 36.13 10.59
CA ILE A 174 20.53 35.39 11.58
C ILE A 174 20.76 35.95 13.00
N ASP A 175 20.90 37.28 13.15
CA ASP A 175 20.94 37.94 14.47
C ASP A 175 19.66 38.74 14.79
N HIS A 176 18.59 38.62 13.98
CA HIS A 176 17.34 39.38 14.20
C HIS A 176 16.06 38.55 14.43
N ILE A 177 16.14 37.23 14.61
CA ILE A 177 14.95 36.38 14.91
C ILE A 177 14.87 35.98 16.40
N ALA A 178 15.79 36.44 17.25
CA ALA A 178 15.75 36.16 18.69
C ALA A 178 14.92 37.14 19.53
N ASP A 179 14.44 38.26 18.95
CA ASP A 179 13.83 39.35 19.74
C ASP A 179 12.28 39.43 19.67
N MET A 180 11.61 38.37 19.19
CA MET A 180 10.13 38.32 19.12
C MET A 180 9.46 37.13 19.82
N THR A 181 10.17 36.40 20.68
CA THR A 181 9.52 35.44 21.59
C THR A 181 9.87 35.75 23.03
N GLY A 182 9.24 36.80 23.56
CA GLY A 182 9.20 37.08 24.98
C GLY A 182 8.41 35.99 25.71
N ILE A 183 9.10 34.91 26.08
CA ILE A 183 8.61 33.96 27.08
C ILE A 183 9.74 33.78 28.10
N ALA A 184 9.65 34.59 29.15
CA ALA A 184 10.57 34.58 30.27
C ALA A 184 10.60 33.20 30.94
N GLY A 185 11.78 32.60 30.99
CA GLY A 185 12.07 31.48 31.85
C GLY A 185 12.15 31.91 33.31
N THR A 186 11.68 31.04 34.20
CA THR A 186 12.28 30.89 35.53
C THR A 186 12.53 29.41 35.77
N ASN A 187 13.80 29.01 35.67
CA ASN A 187 14.30 27.74 36.17
C ASN A 187 14.59 27.89 37.67
N ALA A 188 14.18 26.90 38.46
CA ALA A 188 14.79 26.61 39.75
C ALA A 188 14.76 25.10 40.00
N ALA A 189 15.95 24.46 39.92
CA ALA A 189 16.21 23.17 40.55
C ALA A 189 16.52 23.38 42.05
N PRO A 190 16.33 22.37 42.92
CA PRO A 190 17.49 21.60 43.44
C PRO A 190 17.16 20.09 43.69
N SER A 191 18.05 19.13 43.40
CA SER A 191 19.11 18.48 44.24
C SER A 191 18.68 17.69 45.50
N HIS A 192 19.14 16.43 45.57
CA HIS A 192 19.37 15.54 46.75
C HIS A 192 18.08 14.96 47.43
N GLU A 193 17.92 13.69 47.85
CA GLU A 193 18.76 12.74 48.60
C GLU A 193 18.24 11.28 48.47
N THR A 194 19.11 10.28 48.70
CA THR A 194 18.76 8.85 48.91
C THR A 194 18.52 8.58 50.41
N PRO A 195 17.74 7.53 50.77
CA PRO A 195 18.29 6.58 51.74
C PRO A 195 17.97 5.09 51.48
N VAL A 196 18.86 4.27 52.03
CA VAL A 196 18.90 2.81 52.11
C VAL A 196 18.15 2.29 53.36
N GLY A 197 17.46 1.15 53.22
CA GLY A 197 17.43 0.08 54.23
C GLY A 197 16.09 -0.29 54.88
N GLY A 198 15.69 -1.58 54.80
CA GLY A 198 14.73 -2.16 55.75
C GLY A 198 13.94 -3.43 55.33
N ARG A 199 14.58 -4.60 55.42
CA ARG A 199 14.09 -5.90 55.96
C ARG A 199 12.57 -6.25 55.93
N GLY A 200 12.23 -7.40 55.31
CA GLY A 200 10.87 -8.02 55.28
C GLY A 200 10.39 -8.68 56.58
N PRO A 201 9.21 -9.35 56.55
CA PRO A 201 9.23 -10.82 56.61
C PRO A 201 8.18 -11.55 55.73
N GLN A 202 8.35 -12.88 55.69
CA GLN A 202 7.69 -13.91 54.89
C GLN A 202 6.24 -14.27 55.29
N GLY A 203 5.53 -14.91 54.36
CA GLY A 203 4.34 -15.77 54.57
C GLY A 203 3.80 -16.25 53.21
N ILE A 204 4.35 -17.34 52.64
CA ILE A 204 3.74 -18.69 52.58
C ILE A 204 2.31 -18.70 52.03
N CYS A 205 2.17 -19.15 50.78
CA CYS A 205 1.16 -20.15 50.39
C CYS A 205 1.61 -20.85 49.11
N ASP A 206 2.01 -22.11 49.28
CA ASP A 206 2.16 -23.12 48.23
C ASP A 206 0.83 -23.33 47.49
N SER A 207 0.90 -23.52 46.17
CA SER A 207 0.06 -24.45 45.38
C SER A 207 0.54 -24.48 43.92
N GLU A 208 1.34 -25.49 43.57
CA GLU A 208 1.25 -26.17 42.27
C GLU A 208 0.24 -27.33 42.41
N PRO A 209 -0.35 -27.94 41.35
CA PRO A 209 0.20 -28.03 39.99
C PRO A 209 -0.83 -27.91 38.83
N GLY A 210 -0.32 -27.75 37.61
CA GLY A 210 -1.11 -27.93 36.40
C GLY A 210 -0.28 -27.78 35.12
N ASP A 211 0.20 -28.92 34.60
CA ASP A 211 0.88 -29.08 33.32
C ASP A 211 0.28 -28.18 32.23
N SER A 212 1.00 -27.11 31.89
CA SER A 212 0.70 -26.27 30.73
C SER A 212 1.44 -26.86 29.54
N VAL A 213 0.75 -27.73 28.80
CA VAL A 213 1.18 -28.15 27.47
C VAL A 213 1.26 -26.88 26.61
N ALA A 214 2.48 -26.47 26.26
CA ALA A 214 2.75 -25.42 25.30
C ALA A 214 2.29 -25.89 23.92
N THR A 215 1.03 -25.61 23.58
CA THR A 215 0.53 -25.78 22.21
C THR A 215 1.19 -24.71 21.36
N ARG A 216 2.16 -25.09 20.52
CA ARG A 216 2.69 -24.25 19.46
C ARG A 216 1.52 -23.80 18.59
N SER A 217 1.24 -22.51 18.57
CA SER A 217 0.21 -21.94 17.69
C SER A 217 0.80 -21.87 16.28
N ARG A 218 0.34 -22.75 15.38
CA ARG A 218 0.57 -22.61 13.94
C ARG A 218 -0.16 -21.35 13.42
N PRO A 219 0.36 -20.64 12.42
CA PRO A 219 -0.42 -19.64 11.68
C PRO A 219 -1.57 -20.34 10.97
N ALA A 220 -2.73 -19.68 10.96
CA ALA A 220 -3.95 -20.21 10.38
C ALA A 220 -3.90 -20.13 8.85
N HIS A 221 -4.14 -21.26 8.17
CA HIS A 221 -4.29 -21.31 6.71
C HIS A 221 -5.77 -21.20 6.33
N ALA A 222 -6.08 -20.92 5.05
CA ALA A 222 -7.45 -20.87 4.53
C ALA A 222 -8.31 -22.13 4.86
N ALA A 223 -7.66 -23.30 5.02
CA ALA A 223 -8.32 -24.54 5.44
C ALA A 223 -8.76 -24.54 6.92
N ASP A 224 -8.12 -23.76 7.77
CA ASP A 224 -8.47 -23.61 9.18
C ASP A 224 -9.73 -22.74 9.36
N TYR A 225 -9.99 -21.81 8.42
CA TYR A 225 -11.29 -21.13 8.31
C TYR A 225 -12.38 -22.07 7.78
N ALA A 226 -12.04 -23.04 6.93
CA ALA A 226 -12.99 -24.03 6.44
C ALA A 226 -13.38 -25.06 7.52
N LEU A 227 -12.48 -25.38 8.45
CA LEU A 227 -12.81 -26.25 9.60
C LEU A 227 -13.63 -25.52 10.68
N ALA A 228 -13.49 -24.20 10.79
CA ALA A 228 -14.36 -23.36 11.63
C ALA A 228 -15.81 -23.25 11.11
N ALA A 229 -16.07 -23.63 9.86
CA ALA A 229 -17.43 -23.75 9.31
C ALA A 229 -18.14 -25.07 9.70
N GLY A 230 -17.52 -25.89 10.54
CA GLY A 230 -18.11 -27.07 11.18
C GLY A 230 -18.02 -26.96 12.70
N ALA A 231 -19.09 -26.45 13.32
CA ALA A 231 -19.25 -26.30 14.77
C ALA A 231 -18.20 -25.42 15.47
N VAL A 232 -18.37 -24.10 15.29
CA VAL A 232 -17.85 -23.07 16.21
C VAL A 232 -18.19 -23.49 17.66
N PRO A 233 -17.22 -23.53 18.61
CA PRO A 233 -17.57 -23.57 20.01
C PRO A 233 -18.37 -22.30 20.28
N GLN A 234 -19.67 -22.48 20.53
CA GLN A 234 -20.63 -21.43 20.80
C GLN A 234 -20.11 -20.54 21.93
N SER A 235 -19.39 -19.47 21.57
CA SER A 235 -19.49 -18.22 22.31
C SER A 235 -20.98 -17.91 22.35
N PRO A 236 -21.57 -17.62 23.53
CA PRO A 236 -23.02 -17.63 23.73
C PRO A 236 -23.65 -16.86 22.57
N ALA A 237 -24.49 -17.58 21.81
CA ALA A 237 -25.14 -17.01 20.64
C ALA A 237 -25.69 -15.64 21.04
N PRO A 238 -25.36 -14.55 20.34
CA PRO A 238 -25.98 -13.27 20.64
C PRO A 238 -27.49 -13.49 20.57
N ASP A 239 -28.21 -13.23 21.65
CA ASP A 239 -29.66 -13.37 21.74
C ASP A 239 -30.32 -12.58 20.60
N GLY A 240 -30.58 -13.21 19.44
CA GLY A 240 -31.05 -12.49 18.26
C GLY A 240 -31.06 -13.30 16.97
N LEU A 241 -31.88 -12.86 16.01
CA LEU A 241 -32.03 -13.45 14.68
C LEU A 241 -31.04 -12.81 13.71
N VAL A 242 -30.18 -13.60 13.06
CA VAL A 242 -29.36 -13.11 11.93
C VAL A 242 -30.27 -12.78 10.76
N ILE A 243 -30.28 -11.52 10.33
CA ILE A 243 -31.15 -11.03 9.25
C ILE A 243 -30.40 -10.88 7.92
N ALA A 244 -29.08 -10.68 7.97
CA ALA A 244 -28.21 -10.60 6.81
C ALA A 244 -26.74 -10.80 7.21
N GLN A 245 -25.93 -11.24 6.27
CA GLN A 245 -24.48 -11.32 6.40
C GLN A 245 -23.84 -11.23 5.02
N GLY A 246 -22.56 -10.87 4.97
CA GLY A 246 -21.83 -10.80 3.72
C GLY A 246 -20.32 -10.77 3.92
N VAL A 247 -19.62 -11.05 2.83
CA VAL A 247 -18.16 -10.97 2.71
C VAL A 247 -17.83 -10.18 1.46
N VAL A 248 -16.85 -9.28 1.55
CA VAL A 248 -16.42 -8.41 0.45
C VAL A 248 -14.95 -8.04 0.63
N GLY A 249 -14.30 -7.68 -0.48
CA GLY A 249 -12.93 -7.23 -0.47
C GLY A 249 -12.77 -5.82 0.08
N THR A 250 -11.59 -5.55 0.62
CA THR A 250 -11.13 -4.20 0.86
C THR A 250 -10.22 -3.75 -0.27
N ASP A 251 -10.46 -2.56 -0.82
CA ASP A 251 -9.51 -1.91 -1.71
C ASP A 251 -8.31 -1.46 -0.87
N TRP A 252 -7.37 -2.37 -0.65
CA TRP A 252 -6.20 -2.22 0.23
C TRP A 252 -5.31 -1.02 -0.14
N ARG A 253 -5.46 -0.48 -1.35
CA ARG A 253 -4.87 0.80 -1.78
C ARG A 253 -5.27 2.00 -0.91
N ARG A 254 -6.37 1.87 -0.16
CA ARG A 254 -6.94 2.91 0.72
C ARG A 254 -6.37 2.86 2.13
N TYR A 255 -5.36 2.04 2.36
CA TYR A 255 -4.73 1.85 3.65
C TYR A 255 -3.21 1.87 3.47
N PRO A 256 -2.44 2.34 4.47
CA PRO A 256 -1.02 2.10 4.52
C PRO A 256 -0.70 0.60 4.39
N PRO A 257 0.39 0.23 3.70
CA PRO A 257 0.82 -1.16 3.61
C PRO A 257 1.01 -1.76 5.01
N GLY A 258 0.59 -3.01 5.18
CA GLY A 258 0.66 -3.74 6.45
C GLY A 258 -0.43 -3.40 7.47
N LEU A 259 -1.49 -2.63 7.12
CA LEU A 259 -2.59 -2.33 8.06
C LEU A 259 -3.80 -3.28 7.94
N VAL A 260 -4.24 -3.56 6.72
CA VAL A 260 -5.42 -4.37 6.39
C VAL A 260 -5.02 -5.45 5.40
N ASP A 261 -5.56 -6.65 5.58
CA ASP A 261 -5.32 -7.79 4.69
C ASP A 261 -5.75 -7.46 3.25
N ALA A 262 -4.90 -7.79 2.27
CA ALA A 262 -5.14 -7.49 0.86
C ALA A 262 -6.16 -8.42 0.16
N SER A 263 -6.83 -9.30 0.90
CA SER A 263 -7.81 -10.23 0.34
C SER A 263 -9.07 -9.51 -0.18
N GLU A 264 -9.61 -9.96 -1.31
CA GLU A 264 -10.95 -9.61 -1.79
C GLU A 264 -12.06 -10.27 -0.95
N GLN A 265 -11.69 -10.90 0.17
CA GLN A 265 -12.59 -11.44 1.19
C GLN A 265 -12.27 -10.89 2.59
N ALA A 266 -11.43 -9.85 2.71
CA ALA A 266 -10.94 -9.35 3.99
C ALA A 266 -12.03 -8.77 4.90
N LEU A 267 -13.12 -8.23 4.35
CA LEU A 267 -14.22 -7.66 5.14
C LEU A 267 -15.38 -8.66 5.22
N SER A 268 -15.78 -9.00 6.44
CA SER A 268 -17.02 -9.72 6.74
C SER A 268 -17.91 -8.89 7.65
N TRP A 269 -19.22 -9.05 7.48
CA TRP A 269 -20.20 -8.37 8.31
C TRP A 269 -21.43 -9.24 8.56
N GLN A 270 -22.05 -9.04 9.72
CA GLN A 270 -23.25 -9.75 10.12
C GLN A 270 -24.22 -8.80 10.81
N ALA A 271 -25.46 -8.75 10.32
CA ALA A 271 -26.56 -8.02 10.93
C ALA A 271 -27.45 -8.98 11.73
N THR A 272 -27.58 -8.72 13.03
CA THR A 272 -28.39 -9.51 13.97
C THR A 272 -29.46 -8.63 14.59
N ARG A 273 -30.70 -9.11 14.64
CA ARG A 273 -31.82 -8.42 15.26
C ARG A 273 -32.14 -9.02 16.63
N ALA A 274 -32.03 -8.22 17.67
CA ALA A 274 -32.18 -8.59 19.07
C ALA A 274 -33.03 -7.55 19.80
N ALA A 275 -34.12 -7.98 20.46
CA ALA A 275 -35.01 -7.09 21.22
C ALA A 275 -35.44 -5.82 20.45
N GLY A 276 -35.82 -5.98 19.17
CA GLY A 276 -36.25 -4.88 18.29
C GLY A 276 -35.12 -4.08 17.65
N ARG A 277 -33.88 -4.17 18.15
CA ARG A 277 -32.70 -3.45 17.66
C ARG A 277 -31.91 -4.29 16.65
N THR A 278 -31.34 -3.65 15.65
CA THR A 278 -30.44 -4.29 14.69
C THR A 278 -29.00 -3.91 15.03
N VAL A 279 -28.16 -4.90 15.29
CA VAL A 279 -26.73 -4.74 15.57
C VAL A 279 -25.95 -5.30 14.39
N ILE A 280 -24.97 -4.56 13.91
CA ILE A 280 -24.09 -4.94 12.81
C ILE A 280 -22.70 -5.15 13.38
N ALA A 281 -22.23 -6.39 13.34
CA ALA A 281 -20.85 -6.73 13.62
C ALA A 281 -20.06 -6.60 12.32
N VAL A 282 -18.94 -5.87 12.37
CA VAL A 282 -18.00 -5.69 11.26
C VAL A 282 -16.67 -6.28 11.68
N CYS A 283 -16.08 -7.09 10.81
CA CYS A 283 -14.78 -7.71 11.00
C CYS A 283 -13.97 -7.52 9.72
N VAL A 284 -12.75 -6.98 9.84
CA VAL A 284 -11.80 -6.85 8.74
C VAL A 284 -10.52 -7.56 9.12
N ALA A 285 -10.05 -8.49 8.29
CA ALA A 285 -8.78 -9.16 8.51
C ALA A 285 -7.64 -8.13 8.57
N ALA A 286 -6.84 -8.19 9.63
CA ALA A 286 -5.63 -7.39 9.76
C ALA A 286 -4.53 -7.98 8.90
N ALA A 287 -3.67 -7.13 8.36
CA ALA A 287 -2.55 -7.58 7.56
C ALA A 287 -1.59 -8.47 8.39
N PRO A 288 -0.95 -9.49 7.76
CA PRO A 288 -0.03 -10.42 8.43
C PRO A 288 1.07 -9.74 9.24
N GLU A 289 1.53 -8.57 8.80
CA GLU A 289 2.56 -7.76 9.44
C GLU A 289 2.18 -7.34 10.87
N LEU A 290 0.90 -7.08 11.14
CA LEU A 290 0.40 -6.69 12.46
C LEU A 290 0.18 -7.89 13.39
N THR A 291 0.00 -9.07 12.80
CA THR A 291 -0.38 -10.28 13.53
C THR A 291 0.82 -11.20 13.77
N ALA A 292 1.91 -10.99 13.04
CA ALA A 292 3.15 -11.72 13.15
C ALA A 292 3.70 -11.77 14.60
N PRO A 293 4.27 -12.90 15.03
CA PRO A 293 4.93 -12.99 16.33
C PRO A 293 6.02 -11.92 16.49
N GLY A 294 5.95 -11.14 17.57
CA GLY A 294 6.92 -10.06 17.83
C GLY A 294 6.61 -8.71 17.15
N ALA A 295 5.53 -8.62 16.37
CA ALA A 295 5.07 -7.34 15.85
C ALA A 295 4.68 -6.38 16.99
N ALA A 296 5.12 -5.13 16.89
CA ALA A 296 4.66 -4.08 17.78
C ALA A 296 3.19 -3.77 17.44
N ARG A 297 2.25 -4.34 18.21
CA ARG A 297 0.79 -4.18 18.04
C ARG A 297 0.28 -2.75 18.31
N HIS A 298 1.19 -1.78 18.49
CA HIS A 298 0.81 -0.40 18.72
C HIS A 298 0.58 0.30 17.38
N VAL A 299 -0.70 0.33 16.97
CA VAL A 299 -1.13 1.14 15.83
C VAL A 299 -1.41 2.56 16.32
N PRO A 300 -0.76 3.61 15.77
CA PRO A 300 -1.08 4.99 16.10
C PRO A 300 -2.57 5.28 15.94
N ALA A 301 -3.14 6.12 16.82
CA ALA A 301 -4.59 6.39 16.81
C ALA A 301 -5.12 6.91 15.46
N HIS A 302 -4.30 7.63 14.69
CA HIS A 302 -4.66 8.15 13.37
C HIS A 302 -4.64 7.08 12.25
N LEU A 303 -4.10 5.89 12.53
CA LEU A 303 -4.07 4.74 11.63
C LEU A 303 -5.11 3.67 12.01
N VAL A 304 -6.01 3.96 12.97
CA VAL A 304 -7.09 3.05 13.33
C VAL A 304 -8.20 3.14 12.28
N PRO A 305 -8.55 2.04 11.57
CA PRO A 305 -9.67 2.02 10.64
C PRO A 305 -11.01 2.23 11.34
N TRP A 306 -12.01 2.70 10.60
CA TRP A 306 -13.35 2.98 11.11
C TRP A 306 -14.39 2.18 10.33
N ALA A 307 -15.34 1.60 11.04
CA ALA A 307 -16.54 1.03 10.45
C ALA A 307 -17.62 2.10 10.31
N VAL A 308 -18.37 2.04 9.22
CA VAL A 308 -19.50 2.92 8.95
C VAL A 308 -20.71 2.12 8.49
N ILE A 309 -21.87 2.48 9.02
CA ILE A 309 -23.16 1.98 8.57
C ILE A 309 -24.04 3.17 8.20
N GLY A 310 -24.74 3.11 7.07
CA GLY A 310 -25.59 4.21 6.62
C GLY A 310 -26.66 3.79 5.63
N GLY A 311 -27.79 4.50 5.67
CA GLY A 311 -28.86 4.44 4.68
C GLY A 311 -28.77 5.60 3.69
N GLN A 312 -29.59 5.58 2.64
CA GLN A 312 -29.88 6.80 1.87
C GLN A 312 -30.96 7.62 2.60
N PRO A 313 -30.77 8.94 2.80
CA PRO A 313 -29.59 9.75 2.48
C PRO A 313 -28.46 9.69 3.53
N ALA A 314 -27.26 10.11 3.09
CA ALA A 314 -25.97 10.08 3.82
C ALA A 314 -25.94 10.73 5.21
N SER A 315 -26.93 11.55 5.57
CA SER A 315 -26.86 12.41 6.77
C SER A 315 -27.06 11.65 8.10
N THR A 316 -27.03 10.32 8.07
CA THR A 316 -27.48 9.48 9.19
C THR A 316 -26.57 8.28 9.48
N ALA A 317 -25.29 8.30 9.04
CA ALA A 317 -24.43 7.20 9.44
C ALA A 317 -24.21 7.16 10.92
N THR A 318 -23.97 5.93 11.35
CA THR A 318 -23.21 5.66 12.56
C THR A 318 -21.81 5.20 12.15
N THR A 319 -20.79 5.81 12.75
CA THR A 319 -19.39 5.38 12.61
C THR A 319 -18.85 4.93 13.95
N THR A 320 -17.87 4.04 13.94
CA THR A 320 -17.11 3.67 15.14
C THR A 320 -15.70 3.23 14.77
N ALA A 321 -14.73 3.51 15.64
CA ALA A 321 -13.37 3.03 15.47
C ALA A 321 -13.33 1.51 15.63
N LEU A 322 -12.57 0.83 14.75
CA LEU A 322 -12.34 -0.60 14.86
C LEU A 322 -11.27 -0.88 15.92
N GLY A 323 -11.50 -1.88 16.76
CA GLY A 323 -10.49 -2.38 17.70
C GLY A 323 -9.72 -3.55 17.09
N LEU A 324 -8.40 -3.59 17.26
CA LEU A 324 -7.61 -4.76 16.87
C LEU A 324 -7.80 -5.88 17.92
N ALA A 325 -8.36 -7.01 17.49
CA ALA A 325 -8.59 -8.20 18.31
C ALA A 325 -8.01 -9.42 17.60
N GLY A 326 -6.90 -9.95 18.12
CA GLY A 326 -6.21 -11.10 17.52
C GLY A 326 -5.61 -10.75 16.15
N ASP A 327 -6.23 -11.27 15.10
CA ASP A 327 -5.87 -11.12 13.69
C ASP A 327 -6.87 -10.26 12.89
N ALA A 328 -7.82 -9.61 13.57
CA ALA A 328 -8.86 -8.83 12.91
C ALA A 328 -9.15 -7.48 13.59
N TRP A 329 -9.55 -6.52 12.78
CA TRP A 329 -10.18 -5.27 13.16
C TRP A 329 -11.67 -5.49 13.35
N VAL A 330 -12.19 -5.26 14.56
CA VAL A 330 -13.59 -5.57 14.91
C VAL A 330 -14.34 -4.38 15.47
N ALA A 331 -15.61 -4.27 15.11
CA ALA A 331 -16.53 -3.26 15.63
C ALA A 331 -17.97 -3.80 15.69
N GLN A 332 -18.77 -3.20 16.56
CA GLN A 332 -20.22 -3.38 16.58
C GLN A 332 -20.90 -2.02 16.51
N LEU A 333 -21.88 -1.90 15.61
CA LEU A 333 -22.66 -0.69 15.40
C LEU A 333 -24.15 -1.03 15.54
N THR A 334 -24.93 -0.14 16.16
CA THR A 334 -26.38 -0.30 16.21
C THR A 334 -26.99 0.50 15.07
N ALA A 335 -27.82 -0.14 14.25
CA ALA A 335 -28.52 0.55 13.17
C ALA A 335 -29.50 1.57 13.77
N PRO A 336 -29.58 2.79 13.22
CA PRO A 336 -30.48 3.82 13.71
C PRO A 336 -31.95 3.36 13.65
N GLU A 337 -32.70 3.59 14.73
CA GLU A 337 -34.07 3.11 14.90
C GLU A 337 -35.09 3.79 13.97
N ASP A 338 -34.78 4.99 13.49
CA ASP A 338 -35.74 5.92 12.87
C ASP A 338 -35.69 5.94 11.32
N GLN A 339 -35.29 4.84 10.69
CA GLN A 339 -35.16 4.80 9.24
C GLN A 339 -36.11 3.79 8.58
N ALA A 340 -36.96 4.32 7.70
CA ALA A 340 -37.56 3.60 6.57
C ALA A 340 -36.49 3.25 5.50
N ALA A 341 -35.25 2.94 5.92
CA ALA A 341 -34.17 2.58 5.01
C ALA A 341 -34.46 1.20 4.41
N THR A 342 -34.76 1.19 3.13
CA THR A 342 -34.95 -0.03 2.33
C THR A 342 -33.65 -0.78 2.08
N ALA A 343 -32.49 -0.14 2.28
CA ALA A 343 -31.16 -0.75 2.15
C ALA A 343 -30.15 -0.09 3.09
N LEU A 344 -29.39 -0.91 3.82
CA LEU A 344 -28.30 -0.48 4.70
C LEU A 344 -26.97 -0.82 4.04
N THR A 345 -26.06 0.14 3.99
CA THR A 345 -24.70 -0.04 3.47
C THR A 345 -23.72 -0.16 4.63
N VAL A 346 -22.84 -1.15 4.56
CA VAL A 346 -21.72 -1.34 5.49
C VAL A 346 -20.43 -1.02 4.75
N GLY A 347 -19.55 -0.26 5.37
CA GLY A 347 -18.24 0.08 4.82
C GLY A 347 -17.19 0.19 5.91
N VAL A 348 -15.92 0.20 5.49
CA VAL A 348 -14.77 0.49 6.33
C VAL A 348 -13.90 1.50 5.60
N TYR A 349 -13.36 2.46 6.33
CA TYR A 349 -12.50 3.50 5.79
C TYR A 349 -11.41 3.87 6.79
N LEU A 350 -10.35 4.51 6.31
CA LEU A 350 -9.34 5.13 7.14
C LEU A 350 -9.37 6.64 6.91
N PRO A 351 -9.58 7.47 7.96
CA PRO A 351 -9.57 8.92 7.82
C PRO A 351 -8.29 9.43 7.16
N GLY A 352 -8.44 10.32 6.16
CA GLY A 352 -7.31 10.88 5.41
C GLY A 352 -6.77 10.02 4.25
N PHE A 353 -7.24 8.77 4.10
CA PHE A 353 -6.82 7.87 3.02
C PHE A 353 -7.97 7.48 2.07
N ASP A 354 -9.22 7.78 2.42
CA ASP A 354 -10.37 7.58 1.55
C ASP A 354 -10.96 8.90 1.02
N PRO A 355 -10.80 9.23 -0.28
CA PRO A 355 -11.37 10.43 -0.89
C PRO A 355 -12.89 10.33 -1.19
N LEU A 356 -13.52 9.16 -1.02
CA LEU A 356 -14.98 9.02 -1.02
C LEU A 356 -15.59 9.36 0.35
N ALA A 357 -14.86 10.15 1.14
CA ALA A 357 -15.18 10.65 2.47
C ALA A 357 -16.68 10.55 2.73
N TRP A 358 -17.05 9.51 3.49
CA TRP A 358 -18.17 9.65 4.38
C TRP A 358 -17.91 10.95 5.15
N PRO A 359 -18.71 12.02 4.98
CA PRO A 359 -18.41 13.29 5.64
C PRO A 359 -18.28 12.98 7.13
N GLY A 360 -17.14 13.33 7.71
CA GLY A 360 -16.90 13.08 9.13
C GLY A 360 -18.06 13.63 9.95
N PRO A 361 -18.28 13.14 11.20
CA PRO A 361 -19.35 13.66 12.05
C PRO A 361 -19.30 15.19 12.22
N ASP A 362 -18.13 15.79 12.02
CA ASP A 362 -17.87 17.23 12.16
C ASP A 362 -17.91 18.03 10.83
N GLU A 363 -18.08 17.39 9.66
CA GLU A 363 -18.02 18.06 8.34
C GLU A 363 -19.40 18.38 7.73
N VAL A 364 -20.48 18.33 8.50
CA VAL A 364 -21.80 18.79 8.05
C VAL A 364 -21.89 20.31 8.10
N SER A 365 -21.09 20.99 7.27
CA SER A 365 -21.32 22.41 6.96
C SER A 365 -22.36 22.51 5.85
N ALA A 366 -23.39 23.30 6.13
CA ALA A 366 -24.59 23.47 5.31
C ALA A 366 -24.29 24.24 4.01
N ASP A 367 -23.84 23.53 2.96
CA ASP A 367 -24.05 24.00 1.59
C ASP A 367 -25.24 23.24 0.97
N PRO A 368 -26.44 23.86 0.89
CA PRO A 368 -27.66 23.20 0.41
C PRO A 368 -27.66 22.99 -1.12
N GLY A 369 -26.58 23.29 -1.84
CA GLY A 369 -26.49 23.15 -3.29
C GLY A 369 -25.82 21.88 -3.81
N SER A 370 -25.04 21.16 -2.99
CA SER A 370 -24.37 19.93 -3.44
C SER A 370 -25.27 18.73 -3.19
N SER A 371 -26.03 18.33 -4.20
CA SER A 371 -26.71 17.03 -4.25
C SER A 371 -25.68 15.90 -4.40
N GLY A 372 -24.86 15.71 -3.35
CA GLY A 372 -24.00 14.56 -3.14
C GLY A 372 -24.84 13.32 -2.79
N GLY A 373 -25.72 12.92 -3.71
CA GLY A 373 -26.25 11.58 -3.71
C GLY A 373 -25.09 10.61 -3.93
N TRP A 374 -25.00 9.58 -3.09
CA TRP A 374 -24.01 8.52 -3.23
C TRP A 374 -24.04 8.01 -4.66
N PRO A 375 -22.94 8.08 -5.43
CA PRO A 375 -22.99 7.65 -6.79
C PRO A 375 -23.17 6.14 -6.81
N ALA A 376 -24.39 5.71 -7.13
CA ALA A 376 -24.64 4.42 -7.78
C ALA A 376 -23.87 4.32 -9.13
N ALA A 377 -23.29 5.42 -9.61
CA ALA A 377 -22.33 5.42 -10.68
C ALA A 377 -20.99 4.80 -10.23
N GLN A 378 -20.70 3.57 -10.69
CA GLN A 378 -19.40 3.07 -11.18
C GLN A 378 -19.17 1.54 -11.03
N HIS A 379 -20.21 0.70 -11.13
CA HIS A 379 -20.05 -0.77 -11.25
C HIS A 379 -18.92 -1.23 -12.21
N PRO A 380 -18.76 -0.68 -13.43
CA PRO A 380 -17.69 -1.12 -14.33
C PRO A 380 -16.28 -0.71 -13.88
N GLN A 381 -16.09 0.48 -13.30
CA GLN A 381 -14.77 0.92 -12.82
C GLN A 381 -14.34 0.14 -11.58
N ARG A 382 -15.28 -0.19 -10.69
CA ARG A 382 -15.03 -1.09 -9.56
C ARG A 382 -14.65 -2.49 -10.03
N ALA A 383 -15.36 -3.03 -11.03
CA ALA A 383 -15.05 -4.33 -11.60
C ALA A 383 -13.66 -4.34 -12.28
N ALA A 384 -13.29 -3.27 -13.00
CA ALA A 384 -11.97 -3.13 -13.60
C ALA A 384 -10.87 -3.07 -12.52
N GLY A 385 -11.06 -2.28 -11.46
CA GLY A 385 -10.11 -2.21 -10.34
C GLY A 385 -9.95 -3.56 -9.63
N HIS A 386 -11.03 -4.28 -9.40
CA HIS A 386 -11.00 -5.64 -8.85
C HIS A 386 -10.22 -6.60 -9.76
N ALA A 387 -10.49 -6.59 -11.07
CA ALA A 387 -9.78 -7.45 -12.02
C ALA A 387 -8.26 -7.20 -12.04
N VAL A 388 -7.83 -5.94 -11.87
CA VAL A 388 -6.40 -5.61 -11.78
C VAL A 388 -5.78 -6.10 -10.48
N ARG A 389 -6.46 -5.92 -9.33
CA ARG A 389 -5.99 -6.45 -8.05
C ARG A 389 -5.88 -7.98 -8.05
N GLU A 390 -6.83 -8.68 -8.67
CA GLU A 390 -6.75 -10.12 -8.85
C GLU A 390 -5.52 -10.55 -9.64
N ARG A 391 -5.28 -9.91 -10.79
CA ARG A 391 -4.09 -10.20 -11.62
C ARG A 391 -2.78 -9.93 -10.89
N ILE A 392 -2.74 -8.89 -10.03
CA ILE A 392 -1.57 -8.62 -9.18
C ILE A 392 -1.36 -9.76 -8.19
N ARG A 393 -2.41 -10.27 -7.55
CA ARG A 393 -2.29 -11.39 -6.62
C ARG A 393 -1.89 -12.68 -7.31
N GLU A 394 -2.41 -12.93 -8.51
CA GLU A 394 -1.97 -14.04 -9.35
C GLU A 394 -0.48 -13.94 -9.71
N LEU A 395 -0.02 -12.74 -10.11
CA LEU A 395 1.40 -12.47 -10.37
C LEU A 395 2.25 -12.76 -9.12
N VAL A 396 1.85 -12.25 -7.96
CA VAL A 396 2.59 -12.43 -6.70
C VAL A 396 2.64 -13.90 -6.30
N ARG A 397 1.51 -14.62 -6.39
CA ARG A 397 1.46 -16.07 -6.12
C ARG A 397 2.36 -16.87 -7.08
N ASP A 398 2.38 -16.54 -8.37
CA ASP A 398 3.28 -17.18 -9.33
C ASP A 398 4.77 -16.93 -8.97
N ARG A 399 5.10 -15.69 -8.60
CA ARG A 399 6.48 -15.33 -8.20
C ARG A 399 6.93 -16.06 -6.93
N LEU A 400 6.06 -16.14 -5.92
CA LEU A 400 6.33 -16.90 -4.69
C LEU A 400 6.45 -18.40 -4.97
N ALA A 401 5.59 -18.97 -5.82
CA ALA A 401 5.68 -20.38 -6.22
C ALA A 401 6.99 -20.68 -6.95
N ARG A 402 7.44 -19.78 -7.84
CA ARG A 402 8.76 -19.87 -8.49
C ARG A 402 9.91 -19.79 -7.49
N ALA A 403 9.81 -18.91 -6.50
CA ALA A 403 10.80 -18.80 -5.41
C ALA A 403 10.90 -20.11 -4.62
N ALA A 404 9.76 -20.67 -4.21
CA ALA A 404 9.68 -21.95 -3.48
C ALA A 404 10.23 -23.13 -4.31
N ALA A 405 10.07 -23.08 -5.64
CA ALA A 405 10.65 -24.05 -6.57
C ALA A 405 12.16 -23.84 -6.84
N GLY A 406 12.80 -22.86 -6.19
CA GLY A 406 14.23 -22.56 -6.37
C GLY A 406 14.57 -21.79 -7.66
N THR A 407 13.57 -21.23 -8.35
CA THR A 407 13.76 -20.44 -9.58
C THR A 407 13.82 -18.95 -9.24
N TYR A 408 15.03 -18.42 -9.05
CA TYR A 408 15.24 -17.06 -8.54
C TYR A 408 15.42 -15.98 -9.60
N ASP A 409 15.42 -16.32 -10.89
CA ASP A 409 15.62 -15.35 -11.95
C ASP A 409 14.51 -14.29 -11.97
N GLY A 410 14.91 -13.02 -11.87
CA GLY A 410 13.98 -11.88 -11.78
C GLY A 410 13.17 -11.80 -10.49
N LEU A 411 13.66 -12.35 -9.37
CA LEU A 411 13.05 -12.24 -8.04
C LEU A 411 13.91 -11.41 -7.08
N LEU A 412 13.25 -10.69 -6.17
CA LEU A 412 13.89 -10.02 -5.05
C LEU A 412 14.35 -11.04 -4.01
N THR A 413 15.37 -10.69 -3.23
CA THR A 413 15.80 -11.49 -2.08
C THR A 413 14.68 -11.56 -1.04
N ALA A 414 13.92 -10.47 -0.86
CA ALA A 414 12.77 -10.41 0.04
C ALA A 414 11.67 -11.43 -0.33
N GLU A 415 11.40 -11.61 -1.63
CA GLU A 415 10.40 -12.60 -2.10
C GLU A 415 10.85 -14.03 -1.82
N ARG A 416 12.15 -14.29 -1.94
CA ARG A 416 12.74 -15.61 -1.63
C ARG A 416 12.61 -15.93 -0.15
N ALA A 417 12.95 -14.98 0.71
CA ALA A 417 12.81 -15.13 2.16
C ALA A 417 11.34 -15.33 2.57
N ALA A 418 10.41 -14.62 1.92
CA ALA A 418 8.98 -14.76 2.18
C ALA A 418 8.47 -16.17 1.83
N ALA A 419 8.90 -16.73 0.69
CA ALA A 419 8.53 -18.09 0.27
C ALA A 419 9.13 -19.19 1.16
N GLU A 420 10.32 -18.98 1.73
CA GLU A 420 10.96 -19.94 2.64
C GLU A 420 10.25 -20.02 4.01
N THR A 421 9.69 -18.91 4.48
CA THR A 421 9.02 -18.83 5.79
C THR A 421 7.71 -19.64 5.82
N GLU A 422 7.02 -19.78 4.69
CA GLU A 422 5.84 -20.66 4.58
C GLU A 422 6.21 -22.14 4.71
N ALA A 423 7.32 -22.57 4.11
CA ALA A 423 7.73 -23.97 4.09
C ALA A 423 8.14 -24.50 5.48
N GLU A 424 8.69 -23.63 6.34
CA GLU A 424 9.10 -24.01 7.70
C GLU A 424 7.90 -24.15 8.66
N THR A 425 6.75 -23.58 8.30
CA THR A 425 5.55 -23.64 9.13
C THR A 425 4.71 -24.91 8.90
N ASP A 426 5.00 -25.65 7.84
CA ASP A 426 4.35 -26.92 7.50
C ASP A 426 5.01 -28.18 8.08
N TYR A 427 6.05 -28.03 8.91
CA TYR A 427 6.70 -29.09 9.69
C TYR A 427 6.44 -28.94 11.20
#